data_AF-A0A660QLC7-F1
#
_entry.id   AF-A0A660QLC7-F1
#
_cell.length_a   1.000
_cell.length_b   1.000
_cell.length_c   1.000
_cell.angle_alpha   90.00
_cell.angle_beta   90.00
_cell.angle_gamma   90.00
#
_symmetry.space_group_name_H-M   'P 1'
#
loop_
_entity.id
_entity.type
_entity.pdbx_description
1 polymer ?
#
loop_
_entity_poly.entity_id
_entity_poly.type
_entity_poly.pdbx_seq_one_letter_code
_entity_poly.pdbx_strand_id
1 'polypeptide(L)' 'MIEFVMPKRMKLEEEREEKEYYYARFSLSPMEKGYAITVGNALRRVLLSSIPSLAITDVRFIKPEKYHEYDTIDGVKE' A
#
# COMPACT_ATOMS: atom_id res chain seq x y z
N MET A 1 12.10 -36.41 -13.24
CA MET A 1 11.97 -35.30 -12.27
C MET A 1 11.52 -34.11 -13.07
N ILE A 2 10.35 -33.52 -12.78
CA ILE A 2 9.88 -32.33 -13.52
C ILE A 2 10.75 -31.17 -13.04
N GLU A 3 11.39 -30.48 -13.98
CA GLU A 3 12.20 -29.29 -13.69
C GLU A 3 11.25 -28.14 -13.33
N PHE A 4 11.43 -27.58 -12.14
CA PHE A 4 10.56 -26.53 -11.63
C PHE A 4 10.83 -25.20 -12.34
N VAL A 5 9.80 -24.61 -12.96
CA VAL A 5 9.93 -23.34 -13.65
C VAL A 5 10.01 -22.18 -12.65
N MET A 6 11.24 -21.68 -12.45
CA MET A 6 11.49 -20.48 -11.67
C MET A 6 11.26 -19.20 -12.50
N PRO A 7 10.60 -18.17 -11.94
CA PRO A 7 10.48 -16.88 -12.60
C PRO A 7 11.85 -16.20 -12.68
N LYS A 8 12.17 -15.62 -13.84
CA LYS A 8 13.52 -15.07 -14.10
C LYS A 8 13.71 -13.67 -13.53
N ARG A 9 12.74 -12.77 -13.75
CA ARG A 9 12.79 -11.38 -13.29
C ARG A 9 11.39 -10.77 -13.28
N MET A 10 11.15 -9.89 -12.30
CA MET A 10 9.99 -9.00 -12.27
C MET A 10 10.25 -7.81 -13.20
N LYS A 11 9.38 -7.60 -14.18
CA LYS A 11 9.47 -6.50 -15.15
C LYS A 11 8.48 -5.40 -14.76
N LEU A 12 8.94 -4.16 -14.74
CA LEU A 12 8.07 -2.99 -14.63
C LEU A 12 7.43 -2.74 -16.01
N GLU A 13 6.11 -2.77 -16.07
CA GLU A 13 5.33 -2.53 -17.30
C GLU A 13 4.85 -1.08 -17.39
N GLU A 14 4.58 -0.46 -16.24
CA GLU A 14 4.01 0.89 -16.18
C GLU A 14 4.34 1.50 -14.83
N GLU A 15 4.71 2.78 -14.85
CA GLU A 15 4.92 3.61 -13.67
C GLU A 15 4.30 4.97 -13.96
N ARG A 16 3.43 5.41 -13.04
CA ARG A 16 2.76 6.71 -13.11
C ARG A 16 2.83 7.37 -11.74
N GLU A 17 3.28 8.61 -11.74
CA GLU A 17 3.18 9.50 -10.59
C GLU A 17 2.11 10.53 -10.92
N GLU A 18 1.00 10.46 -10.18
CA GLU A 18 -0.06 11.46 -10.24
C GLU A 18 -0.01 12.31 -8.97
N LYS A 19 -0.72 13.44 -8.98
CA LYS A 19 -0.68 14.39 -7.84
C LYS A 19 -1.08 13.75 -6.50
N GLU A 20 -1.90 12.71 -6.54
CA GLU A 20 -2.51 12.10 -5.35
C GLU A 20 -1.98 10.70 -5.04
N TYR A 21 -1.41 9.99 -6.01
CA TYR A 21 -0.93 8.62 -5.81
C TYR A 21 0.18 8.22 -6.77
N TYR A 22 0.95 7.23 -6.32
CA TYR A 22 1.96 6.53 -7.09
C TYR A 22 1.38 5.19 -7.54
N TYR A 23 1.49 4.89 -8.83
CA TYR A 23 1.04 3.62 -9.42
C TYR A 23 2.17 2.94 -10.17
N ALA A 24 2.35 1.65 -9.89
CA ALA A 24 3.28 0.80 -10.63
C ALA A 24 2.61 -0.54 -10.98
N ARG A 25 2.82 -1.01 -12.22
CA ARG A 25 2.37 -2.32 -12.70
C ARG A 25 3.56 -3.18 -13.05
N PHE A 26 3.58 -4.40 -12.53
CA PHE A 26 4.66 -5.35 -12.77
C PHE A 26 4.14 -6.62 -13.43
N SER A 27 4.97 -7.23 -14.28
CA SER A 27 4.74 -8.55 -14.84
C SER A 27 5.82 -9.53 -14.34
N LEU A 28 5.41 -10.76 -14.05
CA LEU A 28 6.30 -11.84 -13.62
C LEU A 28 5.99 -13.10 -14.42
N SER A 29 7.00 -13.61 -15.13
CA SER A 29 6.90 -14.83 -15.92
C SER A 29 8.31 -15.42 -16.15
N PRO A 30 8.41 -16.70 -16.54
CA PRO A 30 7.37 -17.74 -16.55
C PRO A 30 7.01 -18.22 -15.14
N MET A 31 5.84 -18.84 -14.98
CA MET A 31 5.41 -19.43 -13.70
C MET A 31 4.73 -20.77 -13.94
N GLU A 32 4.86 -21.68 -12.98
CA GLU A 32 4.09 -22.92 -12.94
C GLU A 32 2.58 -22.64 -12.80
N LYS A 33 1.78 -23.57 -13.31
CA LYS A 33 0.32 -23.49 -13.21
C LYS A 33 -0.09 -23.41 -11.73
N GLY A 34 -0.91 -22.41 -11.38
CA GLY A 34 -1.40 -22.18 -10.02
C GLY A 34 -0.47 -21.32 -9.14
N TYR A 35 0.83 -21.24 -9.44
CA TYR A 35 1.77 -20.46 -8.62
C TYR A 35 1.51 -18.95 -8.70
N ALA A 36 1.02 -18.46 -9.84
CA ALA A 36 0.63 -17.06 -9.99
C ALA A 36 -0.45 -16.65 -8.97
N ILE A 37 -1.42 -17.53 -8.70
CA ILE A 37 -2.49 -17.27 -7.73
C ILE A 37 -1.92 -17.31 -6.31
N THR A 38 -1.09 -18.31 -5.99
CA THR A 38 -0.47 -18.45 -4.67
C THR A 38 0.40 -17.23 -4.32
N VAL A 39 1.31 -16.85 -5.22
CA VAL A 39 2.21 -15.71 -5.03
C VAL A 39 1.44 -14.39 -5.05
N GLY A 40 0.51 -14.21 -6.01
CA GLY A 40 -0.29 -13.00 -6.12
C GLY A 40 -1.15 -12.74 -4.89
N ASN A 41 -1.82 -13.77 -4.37
CA ASN A 41 -2.61 -13.65 -3.14
C ASN A 41 -1.75 -13.38 -1.91
N ALA A 42 -0.59 -14.03 -1.79
CA ALA A 42 0.35 -13.77 -0.71
C ALA A 42 0.86 -12.32 -0.75
N LEU A 43 1.31 -11.85 -1.91
CA LEU A 43 1.76 -10.46 -2.10
C LEU A 43 0.64 -9.47 -1.81
N ARG A 44 -0.57 -9.68 -2.34
CA ARG A 44 -1.72 -8.80 -2.06
C ARG A 44 -2.00 -8.68 -0.56
N ARG A 45 -1.97 -9.80 0.18
CA ARG A 45 -2.20 -9.78 1.64
C ARG A 45 -1.11 -8.99 2.35
N VAL A 46 0.16 -9.28 2.06
CA VAL A 46 1.30 -8.59 2.69
C VAL A 46 1.27 -7.09 2.39
N LEU A 47 1.00 -6.71 1.14
CA LEU A 47 0.94 -5.31 0.72
C LEU A 47 -0.21 -4.54 1.38
N LEU A 48 -1.32 -5.20 1.70
CA LEU A 48 -2.46 -4.55 2.36
C LEU A 48 -2.34 -4.49 3.88
N SER A 49 -1.65 -5.45 4.51
CA SER A 49 -1.67 -5.59 5.97
C SER A 49 -0.35 -5.30 6.68
N SER A 50 0.77 -5.36 5.97
CA SER A 50 2.09 -5.52 6.61
C SER A 50 3.18 -4.69 5.95
N ILE A 51 2.81 -3.62 5.25
CA ILE A 51 3.77 -2.62 4.80
C ILE A 51 4.09 -1.70 6.00
N PRO A 52 5.36 -1.61 6.42
CA PRO A 52 5.77 -0.60 7.37
C PRO A 52 5.53 0.80 6.81
N SER A 53 4.79 1.62 7.53
CA SER A 53 4.54 3.01 7.18
C SER A 53 4.53 3.89 8.42
N LEU A 54 4.62 5.21 8.20
CA LEU A 54 4.40 6.21 9.22
C LEU A 54 3.00 6.78 9.03
N ALA A 55 2.25 6.89 10.12
CA ALA A 55 0.94 7.51 10.14
C ALA A 55 0.84 8.44 11.35
N ILE A 56 0.04 9.50 11.23
CA ILE A 56 -0.32 10.34 12.38
C ILE A 56 -1.26 9.50 13.26
N THR A 57 -0.83 9.23 14.49
CA THR A 57 -1.58 8.39 15.44
C THR A 57 -2.41 9.20 16.43
N ASP A 58 -2.01 10.43 16.71
CA ASP A 58 -2.68 11.31 17.66
C ASP A 58 -2.36 12.78 17.33
N VAL A 59 -3.27 13.67 17.71
CA VAL A 59 -3.16 15.11 17.54
C VAL A 59 -3.70 15.81 18.78
N ARG A 60 -2.97 16.80 19.31
CA ARG A 60 -3.38 17.58 20.48
C ARG A 60 -3.53 19.05 20.12
N PHE A 61 -4.71 19.61 20.36
CA PHE A 61 -4.97 21.05 20.25
C PHE A 61 -4.56 21.77 21.54
N ILE A 62 -3.59 22.69 21.45
CA ILE A 62 -2.98 23.33 22.63
C ILE A 62 -3.57 24.73 22.91
N LYS A 63 -3.91 25.50 21.87
CA LYS A 63 -4.45 26.88 22.02
C LYS A 63 -5.42 27.24 20.89
N PRO A 64 -6.72 27.48 21.19
CA PRO A 64 -7.40 27.10 22.43
C PRO A 64 -7.38 25.58 22.62
N GLU A 65 -7.24 25.12 23.87
CA GLU A 65 -7.30 23.69 24.21
C GLU A 65 -8.68 23.12 23.85
N LYS A 66 -8.70 21.91 23.28
CA LYS A 66 -9.91 21.13 22.96
C LYS A 66 -9.88 19.84 23.74
N TYR A 67 -11.02 19.49 24.34
CA TYR A 67 -11.15 18.36 25.25
C TYR A 67 -11.54 17.08 24.51
N HIS A 68 -12.27 17.20 23.39
CA HIS A 68 -12.67 16.05 22.59
C HIS A 68 -12.80 16.40 21.10
N GLU A 69 -12.84 15.36 20.26
CA GLU A 69 -12.96 15.46 18.80
C GLU A 69 -14.20 16.23 18.30
N TYR A 70 -15.24 16.36 19.13
CA TYR A 70 -16.47 17.09 18.78
C TYR A 70 -16.44 18.59 19.09
N ASP A 71 -15.32 19.12 19.61
CA ASP A 71 -15.24 20.55 19.92
C ASP A 71 -15.03 21.39 18.65
N THR A 72 -15.69 22.53 18.57
CA THR A 72 -15.50 23.47 17.45
C THR A 72 -14.25 24.33 17.64
N ILE A 73 -13.52 24.60 16.56
CA ILE A 73 -12.37 25.51 16.55
C ILE A 73 -12.81 26.83 15.92
N ASP A 74 -12.70 27.92 16.67
CA ASP A 74 -13.10 29.25 16.19
C ASP A 74 -12.26 29.66 14.97
N GLY A 75 -12.93 30.19 13.95
CA GLY A 75 -12.30 30.56 12.68
C GLY A 75 -11.93 29.40 11.74
N VAL A 76 -12.26 28.15 12.08
CA VAL A 76 -11.99 26.98 11.23
C VAL A 76 -13.29 26.44 10.66
N LYS A 77 -13.28 26.18 9.34
CA LYS A 77 -14.32 25.43 8.62
C LYS A 77 -13.65 24.26 7.92
N GLU A 78 -14.23 23.08 8.07
CA GLU A 78 -13.82 21.86 7.37
C GLU A 78 -14.18 21.91 5.87
#